data_AF-A0A951Q696-F1
#
_entry.id   AF-A0A951Q696-F1
#
_cell.length_a   1.000
_cell.length_b   1.000
_cell.length_c   1.000
_cell.angle_alpha   90.00
_cell.angle_beta   90.00
_cell.angle_gamma   90.00
#
_symmetry.space_group_name_H-M   'P 1'
#
loop_
_entity.id
_entity.type
_entity.pdbx_description
1 polymer ?
#
loop_
_entity_poly.entity_id
_entity_poly.type
_entity_poly.pdbx_seq_one_letter_code
_entity_poly.pdbx_strand_id
1 'polypeptide(L)' 'MHLGVDSESGEILGAVVTTNDVADCEVLPDILEQIEQPIEQVSGDGGYDTFGCYDT' A
#
# COMPACT_ATOMS: atom_id res chain seq x y z
N MET A 1 6.94 2.58 -8.05
CA MET A 1 6.94 3.52 -6.90
C MET A 1 5.54 3.51 -6.34
N HIS A 2 5.42 3.26 -5.05
CA HIS A 2 4.15 3.03 -4.37
C HIS A 2 4.11 3.90 -3.12
N LEU A 3 2.95 4.45 -2.82
CA LEU A 3 2.74 5.40 -1.73
C LEU A 3 1.53 4.96 -0.90
N GLY A 4 1.70 4.90 0.42
CA GLY A 4 0.61 4.88 1.38
C GLY A 4 0.35 6.30 1.85
N VAL A 5 -0.88 6.78 1.69
CA VAL A 5 -1.27 8.15 2.04
C VAL A 5 -2.47 8.10 2.97
N ASP A 6 -2.44 8.92 4.01
CA ASP A 6 -3.62 9.17 4.85
C ASP A 6 -4.70 9.88 4.04
N SER A 7 -5.90 9.30 3.99
CA SER A 7 -6.97 9.80 3.11
C SER A 7 -7.59 11.11 3.58
N GLU A 8 -7.50 11.44 4.87
CA GLU A 8 -8.07 12.68 5.44
C GLU A 8 -7.11 13.86 5.33
N SER A 9 -5.85 13.64 5.73
CA SER A 9 -4.82 14.69 5.79
C SER A 9 -4.00 14.81 4.51
N GLY A 10 -3.90 13.74 3.72
CA GLY A 10 -3.02 13.66 2.56
C GLY A 10 -1.54 13.42 2.90
N GLU A 11 -1.21 13.12 4.16
CA GLU A 11 0.16 12.83 4.58
C GLU A 11 0.65 11.48 4.04
N ILE A 12 1.91 11.42 3.59
CA ILE A 12 2.53 10.16 3.17
C ILE A 12 2.94 9.40 4.43
N LEU A 13 2.34 8.23 4.63
CA LEU A 13 2.59 7.34 5.77
C LEU A 13 3.58 6.22 5.43
N GLY A 14 3.72 5.88 4.15
CA GLY A 14 4.65 4.85 3.69
C GLY A 14 5.04 5.06 2.24
N ALA A 15 6.24 4.65 1.87
CA ALA A 15 6.71 4.72 0.49
C ALA A 15 7.65 3.57 0.17
N VAL A 16 7.46 2.96 -1.00
CA VAL A 16 8.35 1.90 -1.51
C VAL A 16 8.73 2.21 -2.95
N VAL A 17 10.03 2.16 -3.23
CA VAL A 17 10.58 2.31 -4.58
C VAL A 17 11.04 0.94 -5.06
N THR A 18 10.39 0.47 -6.11
CA THR A 18 10.64 -0.81 -6.77
C THR A 18 11.17 -0.61 -8.19
N THR A 19 11.78 -1.65 -8.73
CA THR A 19 12.05 -1.79 -10.16
C THR A 19 10.76 -2.16 -10.92
N ASN A 20 10.76 -2.10 -12.25
CA ASN A 20 9.55 -2.28 -13.07
C ASN A 20 8.99 -3.72 -13.08
N ASP A 21 9.76 -4.68 -12.60
CA ASP A 21 9.44 -6.10 -12.55
C ASP A 21 8.71 -6.54 -11.28
N VAL A 22 8.38 -5.61 -10.37
CA VAL A 22 7.63 -5.88 -9.14
C VAL A 22 6.18 -5.42 -9.31
N ALA A 23 5.22 -6.31 -9.06
CA ALA A 23 3.80 -5.99 -9.13
C ALA A 23 3.32 -5.22 -7.88
N ASP A 24 2.30 -4.39 -8.03
CA ASP A 24 1.74 -3.59 -6.92
C ASP A 24 1.32 -4.46 -5.72
N CYS A 25 0.72 -5.63 -5.99
CA CYS A 25 0.28 -6.56 -4.96
C CYS A 25 1.41 -7.16 -4.11
N GLU A 26 2.62 -7.24 -4.65
CA GLU A 26 3.80 -7.73 -3.92
C GLU A 26 4.31 -6.70 -2.92
N VAL A 27 3.96 -5.42 -3.11
CA VAL A 27 4.48 -4.28 -2.34
C VAL A 27 3.53 -3.87 -1.21
N LEU A 28 2.27 -4.31 -1.25
CA LEU A 28 1.27 -3.90 -0.26
C LEU A 28 1.72 -4.15 1.20
N PRO A 29 2.23 -5.34 1.58
CA PRO A 29 2.68 -5.58 2.96
C PRO A 29 3.77 -4.61 3.40
N ASP A 30 4.77 -4.37 2.55
CA ASP A 30 5.90 -3.47 2.83
C ASP A 30 5.46 -2.02 3.08
N ILE A 31 4.35 -1.59 2.46
CA ILE A 31 3.77 -0.26 2.71
C ILE A 31 3.04 -0.24 4.06
N LEU A 32 2.22 -1.26 4.33
CA LEU A 32 1.40 -1.31 5.55
C LEU A 32 2.27 -1.44 6.81
N GLU A 33 3.39 -2.15 6.74
CA GLU A 33 4.35 -2.27 7.85
C GLU A 33 4.99 -0.94 8.26
N GLN A 34 4.98 0.08 7.39
CA GLN A 34 5.49 1.42 7.72
C GLN A 34 4.47 2.28 8.47
N ILE A 35 3.20 1.88 8.51
CA ILE A 35 2.10 2.64 9.11
C ILE A 35 1.93 2.20 10.57
N GLU A 36 2.37 3.03 11.51
CA GLU A 36 2.28 2.72 12.95
C GLU A 36 0.87 2.88 13.53
N GLN A 37 0.02 3.66 12.85
CA GLN A 37 -1.36 3.92 13.28
C GLN A 37 -2.32 2.79 12.87
N PRO A 38 -3.40 2.55 13.61
CA PRO A 38 -4.41 1.57 13.23
C PRO A 38 -4.97 1.83 11.84
N ILE A 39 -5.01 0.80 11.00
CA ILE A 39 -5.56 0.85 9.65
C ILE A 39 -6.97 0.27 9.68
N GLU A 40 -7.99 1.10 9.47
CA GLU A 40 -9.39 0.65 9.41
C GLU A 40 -9.77 0.13 8.01
N GLN A 41 -9.22 0.76 6.97
CA GLN A 41 -9.48 0.43 5.58
C GLN A 41 -8.27 0.80 4.72
N VAL A 42 -7.99 -0.03 3.72
CA VAL A 42 -7.05 0.30 2.64
C VAL A 42 -7.85 0.47 1.35
N SER A 43 -7.48 1.45 0.53
CA SER A 43 -8.01 1.63 -0.81
C SER A 43 -6.85 1.77 -1.78
N GLY A 44 -6.66 0.77 -2.62
CA GLY A 44 -5.62 0.74 -3.65
C GLY A 44 -6.18 1.12 -5.03
N ASP A 45 -5.28 1.35 -5.98
CA ASP A 45 -5.66 1.37 -7.39
C ASP A 45 -5.95 -0.07 -7.90
N GLY A 46 -6.31 -0.19 -9.18
CA GLY A 46 -6.62 -1.48 -9.79
C GLY A 46 -5.44 -2.47 -9.82
N GLY A 47 -4.20 -2.03 -9.64
CA GLY A 47 -3.02 -2.90 -9.55
C GLY A 47 -3.01 -3.75 -8.27
N TYR A 48 -3.68 -3.28 -7.21
CA TYR A 48 -3.86 -4.01 -5.96
C TYR A 48 -5.06 -4.96 -5.94
N ASP A 49 -5.87 -5.02 -7.01
CA ASP A 49 -7.03 -5.91 -7.11
C ASP A 49 -6.61 -7.37 -7.39
N THR A 50 -5.95 -7.97 -6.41
CA THR A 50 -5.46 -9.34 -6.45
C THR A 50 -5.84 -10.06 -5.16
N PHE A 51 -6.08 -11.38 -5.25
CA PHE A 51 -6.54 -12.18 -4.10
C PHE A 51 -5.67 -12.00 -2.85
N GLY A 52 -4.34 -11.90 -3.01
CA GLY A 52 -3.41 -11.73 -1.88
C GLY A 52 -3.58 -10.42 -1.12
N CYS A 53 -4.08 -9.36 -1.77
CA CYS A 53 -4.34 -8.07 -1.13
C CYS A 53 -5.64 -8.03 -0.31
N TYR A 54 -6.48 -9.06 -0.40
CA TYR A 54 -7.73 -9.16 0.36
C TYR A 54 -7.62 -10.08 1.58
N ASP A 55 -6.51 -10.82 1.71
CA ASP A 55 -6.23 -11.74 2.82
C ASP A 55 -5.36 -11.07 3.92
N THR A 56 -4.94 -9.82 3.69
CA THR A 56 -4.14 -9.01 4.63
C THR A 56 -4.95 -8.44 5.78
#